data_AF-A0A7J4FHX3-F1
#
_entry.id   AF-A0A7J4FHX3-F1
#
_cell.length_a   1.000
_cell.length_b   1.000
_cell.length_c   1.000
_cell.angle_alpha   90.00
_cell.angle_beta   90.00
_cell.angle_gamma   90.00
#
_symmetry.space_group_name_H-M   'P 1'
#
loop_
_entity.id
_entity.type
_entity.pdbx_description
1 polymer ?
#
loop_
_entity_poly.entity_id
_entity_poly.type
_entity_poly.pdbx_seq_one_letter_code
_entity_poly.pdbx_strand_id
1 'polypeptide(L)' 'HLPILCEERKIPYVYVPSKVKLGSAAGIDVQSAAACIIETGEAEELVKEIITRVQRIREGSGE' A
#
# COMPACT_ATOMS: atom_id res chain seq x y z
N HIS A 1 8.45 -2.45 11.63
CA HIS A 1 9.10 -1.12 11.54
C HIS A 1 8.65 -0.32 10.31
N LEU A 2 8.18 -0.97 9.24
CA LEU A 2 7.70 -0.27 8.03
C LEU A 2 6.72 0.89 8.28
N PRO A 3 5.70 0.79 9.16
CA PRO A 3 4.73 1.88 9.34
C PRO A 3 5.38 3.19 9.82
N ILE A 4 6.24 3.11 10.83
CA ILE A 4 6.96 4.27 11.40
C ILE A 4 7.89 4.89 10.35
N LEU A 5 8.63 4.06 9.61
CA LEU A 5 9.52 4.55 8.55
C LEU A 5 8.75 5.21 7.39
N CYS A 6 7.57 4.67 7.04
CA CYS A 6 6.69 5.27 6.04
C CYS A 6 6.13 6.61 6.52
N GLU A 7 5.83 6.76 7.81
CA GLU A 7 5.39 8.04 8.40
C GLU A 7 6.50 9.09 8.39
N GLU A 8 7.71 8.73 8.82
CA GLU A 8 8.88 9.63 8.80
C GLU A 8 9.19 10.12 7.38
N ARG A 9 9.08 9.23 6.38
CA ARG A 9 9.34 9.55 4.98
C ARG A 9 8.12 10.09 4.24
N LYS A 10 6.98 10.25 4.90
CA LYS A 10 5.69 10.67 4.31
C LYS A 10 5.25 9.81 3.12
N ILE A 11 5.56 8.51 3.16
CA ILE A 11 5.16 7.53 2.15
C ILE A 11 3.79 6.97 2.51
N PRO A 12 2.80 7.01 1.59
CA PRO A 12 1.50 6.39 1.83
C PRO A 12 1.66 4.87 1.91
N TYR A 13 1.00 4.25 2.89
CA TYR A 13 0.99 2.80 3.06
C TYR A 13 -0.42 2.33 3.43
N VAL A 14 -0.71 1.08 3.12
CA VAL A 14 -1.98 0.41 3.44
C VAL A 14 -1.71 -1.01 3.88
N TYR A 15 -2.57 -1.54 4.76
CA TYR A 15 -2.53 -2.94 5.16
C TYR A 15 -3.41 -3.78 4.26
N VAL A 16 -2.94 -4.98 3.95
CA VAL A 16 -3.69 -5.99 3.20
C VAL A 16 -4.07 -7.16 4.11
N PRO A 17 -5.26 -7.76 3.93
CA PRO A 17 -5.74 -8.82 4.82
C PRO A 17 -5.07 -10.17 4.59
N SER A 18 -4.38 -10.38 3.46
CA SER A 18 -3.78 -11.67 3.11
C SER A 18 -2.42 -11.51 2.42
N LYS A 19 -1.41 -12.18 2.99
CA LYS A 19 -0.05 -12.26 2.44
C LYS A 19 0.02 -13.07 1.14
N VAL A 20 -0.86 -14.07 1.00
CA VAL A 20 -0.94 -14.91 -0.20
C VAL A 20 -1.45 -14.08 -1.37
N LYS A 21 -2.55 -13.35 -1.18
CA LYS A 21 -3.10 -12.47 -2.23
C LYS A 21 -2.11 -11.39 -2.65
N LEU A 22 -1.33 -10.85 -1.71
CA LEU A 22 -0.29 -9.87 -2.03
C LEU A 22 0.80 -10.45 -2.94
N GLY A 23 1.28 -11.66 -2.64
CA GLY A 23 2.27 -12.35 -3.46
C GLY A 23 1.77 -12.61 -4.88
N SER A 24 0.59 -13.21 -5.01
CA SER A 24 -0.02 -13.47 -6.33
C SER A 24 -0.26 -12.18 -7.13
N ALA A 25 -0.72 -11.09 -6.48
CA ALA A 25 -0.91 -9.80 -7.14
C ALA A 25 0.41 -9.14 -7.56
N ALA A 26 1.51 -9.40 -6.84
CA ALA A 26 2.85 -8.97 -7.20
C ALA A 26 3.51 -9.86 -8.26
N GLY A 27 2.82 -10.89 -8.77
CA GLY A 27 3.33 -11.80 -9.79
C GLY A 27 4.29 -12.87 -9.28
N ILE A 28 4.25 -13.19 -7.98
CA ILE A 28 5.09 -14.24 -7.38
C ILE A 28 4.24 -15.40 -6.83
N ASP A 29 4.76 -16.62 -6.91
CA ASP A 29 4.07 -17.84 -6.47
C ASP A 29 4.13 -18.06 -4.94
N VAL A 30 4.80 -17.17 -4.21
CA VAL A 30 4.99 -17.27 -2.75
C VAL A 30 4.32 -16.10 -2.05
N GLN A 31 3.96 -16.31 -0.77
CA GLN A 31 3.40 -15.24 0.06
C GLN A 31 4.37 -14.07 0.22
N SER A 32 3.83 -12.85 0.19
CA SER A 32 4.60 -11.63 0.44
C SER A 32 4.19 -10.98 1.75
N ALA A 33 5.18 -10.58 2.56
CA ALA A 33 4.93 -9.82 3.79
C ALA A 33 4.72 -8.33 3.53
N ALA A 34 5.35 -7.78 2.50
CA ALA A 34 5.28 -6.38 2.11
C ALA A 34 5.62 -6.23 0.62
N ALA A 35 5.02 -5.24 -0.04
CA ALA A 35 5.33 -4.87 -1.41
C ALA A 35 5.43 -3.34 -1.52
N CYS A 36 6.22 -2.85 -2.45
CA CYS A 36 6.39 -1.43 -2.73
C CYS A 36 6.26 -1.20 -4.23
N ILE A 37 5.49 -0.18 -4.62
CA ILE A 37 5.37 0.25 -6.01
C ILE A 37 6.42 1.35 -6.22
N ILE A 38 7.45 1.04 -7.01
CA ILE A 38 8.51 2.00 -7.36
C ILE A 38 8.09 2.81 -8.60
N GLU A 39 7.51 2.13 -9.59
CA GLU A 39 7.01 2.72 -10.83
C GLU A 39 5.56 2.28 -11.05
N THR A 40 4.66 3.24 -11.25
CA THR A 40 3.22 2.97 -11.38
C THR A 40 2.81 2.57 -12.80
N GLY A 41 3.61 2.91 -13.81
CA GLY A 41 3.29 2.68 -15.22
C GLY A 41 1.90 3.23 -15.58
N GLU A 42 1.12 2.41 -16.28
CA GLU A 42 -0.23 2.73 -16.74
C GLU A 42 -1.26 2.85 -15.60
N ALA A 43 -0.95 2.39 -14.38
CA ALA A 43 -1.86 2.40 -13.25
C ALA A 43 -1.76 3.69 -12.40
N GLU A 44 -1.10 4.74 -12.88
CA GLU A 44 -0.86 5.97 -12.12
C GLU A 44 -2.15 6.62 -11.59
N GLU A 45 -3.20 6.70 -12.42
CA GLU A 45 -4.49 7.30 -12.03
C GLU A 45 -5.16 6.49 -10.90
N LEU A 46 -5.16 5.17 -11.02
CA LEU A 46 -5.70 4.26 -10.00
C LEU A 46 -4.92 4.37 -8.69
N VAL A 47 -3.59 4.45 -8.76
CA VAL A 47 -2.74 4.60 -7.57
C VAL A 47 -3.02 5.93 -6.86
N LYS A 48 -3.21 7.03 -7.60
CA LYS A 48 -3.59 8.34 -7.03
C LYS A 48 -4.95 8.30 -6.33
N GLU A 49 -5.92 7.61 -6.91
CA GLU A 49 -7.24 7.42 -6.30
C GLU A 49 -7.12 6.62 -4.98
N ILE A 50 -6.35 5.53 -5.00
CA ILE A 50 -6.10 4.70 -3.81
C ILE A 50 -5.44 5.52 -2.72
N ILE A 51 -4.39 6.31 -3.03
CA ILE A 51 -3.70 7.15 -2.06
C ILE A 51 -4.69 8.14 -1.41
N THR A 52 -5.52 8.79 -2.22
CA THR A 52 -6.54 9.74 -1.74
C THR A 52 -7.52 9.05 -0.78
N ARG A 53 -7.95 7.83 -1.13
CA ARG A 53 -8.90 7.08 -0.30
C ARG A 53 -8.26 6.55 0.99
N VAL A 54 -7.00 6.12 0.93
CA VAL A 54 -6.21 5.68 2.09
C VAL A 54 -5.96 6.84 3.05
N GLN A 55 -5.64 8.03 2.55
CA GLN A 55 -5.48 9.23 3.37
C GLN A 55 -6.76 9.54 4.15
N ARG A 56 -7.92 9.54 3.48
CA ARG A 56 -9.22 9.74 4.15
C ARG A 56 -9.49 8.69 5.23
N ILE A 57 -9.19 7.42 4.97
CA ILE A 57 -9.39 6.35 5.96
C ILE A 57 -8.46 6.55 7.16
N ARG A 58 -7.21 6.98 6.93
CA ARG A 58 -6.23 7.21 7.99
C ARG A 58 -6.59 8.42 8.85
N GLU A 59 -7.15 9.48 8.24
CA GLU A 59 -7.66 10.66 8.94
C GLU A 59 -8.95 10.37 9.72
N GLY A 60 -9.82 9.51 9.17
CA GLY A 60 -11.09 9.11 9.80
C GLY A 60 -11.00 7.99 10.84
N SER A 61 -9.81 7.44 11.12
CA SER A 61 -9.61 6.40 12.15
C SER A 61 -9.21 6.99 13.52
N GLY A 62 -9.39 8.30 13.70
CA GLY A 62 -9.10 9.05 14.94
C GLY A 62 -10.31 9.32 15.84
N GLU A 63 -11.46 8.68 15.61
CA GLU A 63 -12.64 8.69 16.48
C GLU A 63 -13.05 7.27 16.88
#